data_AF-A0A8R2AMR5-F1
#
_entry.id   AF-A0A8R2AMR5-F1
#
_cell.length_a   1.000
_cell.length_b   1.000
_cell.length_c   1.000
_cell.angle_alpha   90.00
_cell.angle_beta   90.00
_cell.angle_gamma   90.00
#
_symmetry.space_group_name_H-M   'P 1'
#
loop_
_entity.id
_entity.type
_entity.pdbx_description
1 polymer ?
#
loop_
_entity_poly.entity_id
_entity_poly.type
_entity_poly.pdbx_seq_one_letter_code
_entity_poly.pdbx_strand_id
1 'polypeptide(L)'
;MSGRGRQRSYRNRNQQTLSTVAREAAASLAPDSPILAMFKNAALKLNERQDRHERLVKLSRDITIESKRIIFLLHSAITEESTAKVIEEAKERFQKLIKGPIKSVGLELENSPAYLHSRAVTAGFQEYIEARTLFSLMETKKLISWPEIRDEFVFSIPEAESDKKRTVITMVLHLDYMLGLADLTGELMRRAINSISNGDSKECFHACQVVRNLYTGYLGLFGIGKELARKMNTTRSNVAKVESAVYALQVRGGETPMLLLQIPPHESWEDVHSDDEGYY
;
A
#
# COMPACT_ATOMS: atom_id res chain seq x y z
N MET A 1 -49.24 29.10 -34.12
CA MET A 1 -48.13 28.11 -33.99
C MET A 1 -48.26 27.42 -32.65
N SER A 2 -48.47 26.11 -32.68
CA SER A 2 -48.87 25.28 -31.55
C SER A 2 -47.70 24.96 -30.62
N GLY A 3 -47.88 25.21 -29.32
CA GLY A 3 -46.94 24.83 -28.28
C GLY A 3 -46.93 23.32 -28.07
N ARG A 4 -45.85 22.65 -28.46
CA ARG A 4 -45.59 21.24 -28.14
C ARG A 4 -45.17 21.11 -26.68
N GLY A 5 -46.15 20.93 -25.80
CA GLY A 5 -45.90 20.42 -24.45
C GLY A 5 -45.38 18.98 -24.55
N ARG A 6 -44.14 18.74 -24.12
CA ARG A 6 -43.60 17.39 -23.94
C ARG A 6 -44.33 16.72 -22.78
N GLN A 7 -45.37 15.93 -23.07
CA GLN A 7 -45.91 14.96 -22.14
C GLN A 7 -44.81 13.92 -21.85
N ARG A 8 -44.11 14.08 -20.73
CA ARG A 8 -43.37 12.99 -20.09
C ARG A 8 -44.41 12.00 -19.58
N SER A 9 -44.69 10.98 -20.38
CA SER A 9 -45.45 9.82 -19.96
C SER A 9 -44.72 9.20 -18.76
N TYR A 10 -45.33 9.28 -17.58
CA TYR A 10 -44.92 8.52 -16.41
C TYR A 10 -45.09 7.04 -16.75
N ARG A 11 -44.01 6.39 -17.21
CA ARG A 11 -43.95 4.93 -17.30
C ARG A 11 -44.11 4.40 -15.88
N ASN A 12 -45.25 3.74 -15.66
CA ASN A 12 -45.61 3.03 -14.44
C ASN A 12 -44.43 2.18 -13.97
N ARG A 13 -43.77 2.61 -12.90
CA ARG A 13 -42.57 1.98 -12.33
C ARG A 13 -42.95 0.83 -11.39
N ASN A 14 -43.92 0.02 -11.80
CA ASN A 14 -44.44 -1.15 -11.08
C ASN A 14 -43.87 -2.46 -11.65
N GLN A 15 -42.62 -2.44 -12.14
CA GLN A 15 -41.92 -3.68 -12.43
C GLN A 15 -41.41 -4.24 -11.10
N GLN A 16 -42.05 -5.31 -10.62
CA GLN A 16 -41.51 -6.12 -9.54
C GLN A 16 -40.05 -6.41 -9.84
N THR A 17 -39.18 -6.00 -8.93
CA THR A 17 -37.76 -6.29 -9.05
C THR A 17 -37.55 -7.77 -8.76
N LEU A 18 -36.49 -8.36 -9.32
CA LEU A 18 -36.13 -9.75 -9.00
C LEU A 18 -35.99 -9.98 -7.49
N SER A 19 -35.59 -8.95 -6.74
CA SER A 19 -35.52 -9.00 -5.28
C SER A 19 -36.88 -9.02 -4.60
N THR A 20 -37.91 -8.31 -5.10
CA THR A 20 -39.27 -8.39 -4.53
C THR A 20 -39.90 -9.76 -4.78
N VAL A 21 -39.74 -10.31 -6.00
CA VAL A 21 -40.25 -11.65 -6.35
C VAL A 21 -39.55 -12.74 -5.54
N ALA A 22 -38.23 -12.65 -5.39
CA ALA A 22 -37.46 -13.59 -4.57
C ALA A 22 -37.86 -13.54 -3.09
N ARG A 23 -38.20 -12.36 -2.56
CA ARG A 23 -38.61 -12.18 -1.16
C ARG A 23 -40.00 -12.75 -0.90
N GLU A 24 -40.95 -12.56 -1.83
CA GLU A 24 -42.28 -13.16 -1.78
C GLU A 24 -42.21 -14.69 -1.89
N ALA A 25 -41.39 -15.21 -2.81
CA ALA A 25 -41.17 -16.65 -2.96
C ALA A 25 -40.46 -17.28 -1.75
N ALA A 26 -39.55 -16.55 -1.09
CA ALA A 26 -38.92 -17.01 0.14
C ALA A 26 -39.90 -17.02 1.33
N ALA A 27 -40.84 -16.06 1.38
CA ALA A 27 -41.86 -15.97 2.42
C ALA A 27 -42.97 -17.03 2.28
N SER A 28 -43.20 -17.55 1.07
CA SER A 28 -44.17 -18.63 0.82
C SER A 28 -43.61 -20.04 1.07
N LEU A 29 -42.30 -20.18 1.29
CA LEU A 29 -41.68 -21.46 1.63
C LEU A 29 -41.91 -21.82 3.10
N ALA A 30 -42.21 -23.09 3.36
CA ALA A 30 -42.31 -23.63 4.72
C ALA A 30 -40.97 -23.47 5.46
N PRO A 31 -40.99 -23.17 6.78
CA PRO A 31 -39.77 -22.86 7.56
C PRO A 31 -38.72 -23.98 7.57
N ASP A 32 -39.15 -25.24 7.38
CA ASP A 32 -38.30 -26.43 7.31
C ASP A 32 -37.89 -26.83 5.88
N SER A 33 -38.10 -25.94 4.90
CA SER A 33 -37.72 -26.20 3.51
C SER A 33 -36.20 -26.47 3.38
N PRO A 34 -35.77 -27.53 2.68
CA PRO A 34 -34.35 -27.81 2.45
C PRO A 34 -33.66 -26.67 1.69
N ILE A 35 -34.39 -25.96 0.82
CA ILE A 35 -33.89 -24.79 0.09
C ILE A 35 -33.57 -23.65 1.08
N LEU A 36 -34.47 -23.36 2.02
CA LEU A 36 -34.23 -22.33 3.04
C LEU A 36 -33.04 -22.72 3.93
N ALA A 37 -32.90 -23.99 4.30
CA ALA A 37 -31.74 -24.48 5.05
C ALA A 37 -30.42 -24.27 4.29
N MET A 38 -30.40 -24.55 2.97
CA MET A 38 -29.24 -24.29 2.11
C MET A 38 -28.87 -22.80 2.06
N PHE A 39 -29.85 -21.91 1.84
CA PHE A 39 -29.59 -20.46 1.80
C PHE A 39 -29.17 -19.90 3.17
N LYS A 40 -29.72 -20.41 4.28
CA LYS A 40 -29.25 -20.07 5.63
C LYS A 40 -27.79 -20.47 5.83
N ASN A 41 -27.39 -21.67 5.42
CA ASN A 41 -25.99 -22.10 5.50
C ASN A 41 -25.07 -21.23 4.62
N ALA A 42 -25.49 -20.91 3.40
CA ALA A 42 -24.75 -20.03 2.52
C ALA A 42 -24.60 -18.61 3.12
N ALA A 43 -25.66 -18.06 3.69
CA ALA A 43 -25.63 -16.76 4.36
C ALA A 43 -24.65 -16.75 5.54
N LEU A 44 -24.63 -17.80 6.38
CA LEU A 44 -23.67 -17.93 7.47
C LEU A 44 -22.22 -17.90 6.97
N LYS A 45 -21.90 -18.66 5.91
CA LYS A 45 -20.57 -18.68 5.31
C LYS A 45 -20.17 -17.33 4.71
N LEU A 46 -21.09 -16.65 4.04
CA LEU A 46 -20.85 -15.32 3.47
C LEU A 46 -20.64 -14.27 4.56
N ASN A 47 -21.43 -14.30 5.63
CA ASN A 47 -21.27 -13.40 6.77
C ASN A 47 -19.93 -13.64 7.48
N GLU A 48 -19.56 -14.89 7.75
CA GLU A 48 -18.27 -15.21 8.37
C GLU A 48 -17.09 -14.71 7.51
N ARG A 49 -17.20 -14.88 6.18
CA ARG A 49 -16.20 -14.35 5.23
C ARG A 49 -16.13 -12.83 5.28
N GLN A 50 -17.27 -12.14 5.32
CA GLN A 50 -17.31 -10.68 5.40
C GLN A 50 -16.73 -10.18 6.73
N ASP A 51 -17.12 -10.80 7.85
CA ASP A 51 -16.61 -10.44 9.17
C ASP A 51 -15.09 -10.63 9.24
N ARG A 52 -14.57 -11.72 8.66
CA ARG A 52 -13.12 -11.95 8.50
C ARG A 52 -12.48 -10.84 7.66
N HIS A 53 -13.07 -10.49 6.53
CA HIS A 53 -12.57 -9.41 5.68
C HIS A 53 -12.49 -8.09 6.44
N GLU A 54 -13.52 -7.70 7.19
CA GLU A 54 -13.53 -6.47 7.99
C GLU A 54 -12.49 -6.49 9.12
N ARG A 55 -12.26 -7.64 9.78
CA ARG A 55 -11.17 -7.79 10.76
C ARG A 55 -9.80 -7.56 10.12
N LEU A 56 -9.58 -8.12 8.93
CA LEU A 56 -8.34 -7.94 8.18
C LEU A 56 -8.14 -6.49 7.72
N VAL A 57 -9.19 -5.82 7.26
CA VAL A 57 -9.14 -4.39 6.88
C VAL A 57 -8.73 -3.53 8.07
N LYS A 58 -9.25 -3.80 9.27
CA LYS A 58 -8.84 -3.09 10.50
C LYS A 58 -7.36 -3.30 10.81
N LEU A 59 -6.90 -4.56 10.80
CA LEU A 59 -5.47 -4.87 11.01
C LEU A 59 -4.59 -4.20 9.95
N SER A 60 -4.99 -4.22 8.68
CA SER A 60 -4.28 -3.56 7.59
C SER A 60 -4.20 -2.05 7.82
N ARG A 61 -5.28 -1.43 8.31
CA ARG A 61 -5.31 0.01 8.59
C ARG A 61 -4.34 0.37 9.71
N ASP A 62 -4.29 -0.43 10.77
CA ASP A 62 -3.36 -0.23 11.88
C ASP A 62 -1.90 -0.34 11.40
N ILE A 63 -1.60 -1.34 10.55
CA ILE A 63 -0.28 -1.48 9.92
C ILE A 63 0.06 -0.23 9.11
N THR A 64 -0.81 0.21 8.21
CA THR A 64 -0.58 1.41 7.39
C THR A 64 -0.31 2.65 8.24
N ILE A 65 -1.11 2.89 9.29
CA ILE A 65 -0.97 4.07 10.14
C ILE A 65 0.39 4.07 10.84
N GLU A 66 0.78 2.94 11.40
CA GLU A 66 2.03 2.83 12.15
C GLU A 66 3.25 2.86 11.22
N SER A 67 3.18 2.21 10.06
CA SER A 67 4.23 2.29 9.02
C SER A 67 4.47 3.73 8.56
N LYS A 68 3.41 4.52 8.32
CA LYS A 68 3.52 5.96 8.03
C LYS A 68 4.22 6.73 9.15
N ARG A 69 3.85 6.46 10.40
CA ARG A 69 4.49 7.10 11.57
C ARG A 69 5.97 6.76 11.64
N ILE A 70 6.35 5.54 11.31
CA ILE A 70 7.76 5.14 11.24
C ILE A 70 8.46 5.87 10.09
N ILE A 71 7.86 6.00 8.91
CA ILE A 71 8.42 6.79 7.80
C ILE A 71 8.67 8.25 8.23
N PHE A 72 7.71 8.89 8.88
CA PHE A 72 7.88 10.25 9.40
C PHE A 72 8.99 10.34 10.45
N LEU A 73 9.10 9.35 11.34
CA LEU A 73 10.18 9.25 12.31
C LEU A 73 11.55 9.12 11.61
N LEU A 74 11.65 8.30 10.57
CA LEU A 74 12.89 8.10 9.81
C LEU A 74 13.33 9.37 9.06
N HIS A 75 12.38 10.20 8.63
CA HIS A 75 12.66 11.50 8.01
C HIS A 75 13.08 12.59 9.00
N SER A 76 12.78 12.46 10.30
CA SER A 76 13.17 13.47 11.29
C SER A 76 14.65 13.38 11.68
N ALA A 77 15.33 12.28 11.36
CA ALA A 77 16.75 12.07 11.61
C ALA A 77 17.61 12.91 10.65
N ILE A 78 18.21 13.98 11.18
CA ILE A 78 19.07 14.90 10.43
C ILE A 78 20.57 14.69 10.75
N THR A 79 20.90 14.41 12.01
CA THR A 79 22.30 14.23 12.47
C THR A 79 22.62 12.76 12.66
N GLU A 80 23.91 12.39 12.66
CA GLU A 80 24.33 11.01 12.92
C GLU A 80 23.85 10.49 14.29
N GLU A 81 23.95 11.30 15.34
CA GLU A 81 23.51 10.92 16.69
C GLU A 81 21.98 10.72 16.79
N SER A 82 21.20 11.61 16.15
CA SER A 82 19.74 11.45 16.08
C SER A 82 19.33 10.26 15.22
N THR A 83 20.09 9.97 14.17
CA THR A 83 19.88 8.82 13.30
C THR A 83 20.00 7.51 14.09
N ALA A 84 21.03 7.36 14.92
CA ALA A 84 21.19 6.16 15.74
C ALA A 84 20.01 5.93 16.70
N LYS A 85 19.55 6.99 17.37
CA LYS A 85 18.39 6.93 18.29
C LYS A 85 17.09 6.59 17.55
N VAL A 86 16.86 7.24 16.41
CA VAL A 86 15.70 7.00 15.55
C VAL A 86 15.69 5.57 14.99
N ILE A 87 16.84 5.02 14.62
CA ILE A 87 16.96 3.63 14.14
C ILE A 87 16.55 2.65 15.26
N GLU A 88 17.06 2.81 16.48
CA GLU A 88 16.68 1.93 17.59
C GLU A 88 15.18 2.05 17.92
N GLU A 89 14.63 3.26 17.95
CA GLU A 89 13.19 3.45 18.15
C GLU A 89 12.35 2.80 17.03
N ALA A 90 12.72 3.01 15.77
CA ALA A 90 12.02 2.43 14.63
C ALA A 90 12.05 0.90 14.67
N LYS A 91 13.19 0.31 15.06
CA LYS A 91 13.36 -1.14 15.22
C LYS A 91 12.41 -1.71 16.26
N GLU A 92 12.25 -1.06 17.42
CA GLU A 92 11.26 -1.47 18.42
C GLU A 92 9.82 -1.41 17.89
N ARG A 93 9.48 -0.34 17.14
CA ARG A 93 8.15 -0.19 16.55
C ARG A 93 7.86 -1.24 15.48
N PHE A 94 8.84 -1.58 14.64
CA PHE A 94 8.73 -2.70 13.70
C PHE A 94 8.52 -4.03 14.43
N GLN A 95 9.25 -4.30 15.51
CA GLN A 95 9.03 -5.52 16.30
C GLN A 95 7.62 -5.61 16.87
N LYS A 96 7.04 -4.49 17.30
CA LYS A 96 5.64 -4.43 17.75
C LYS A 96 4.65 -4.67 16.60
N LEU A 97 4.92 -4.11 15.42
CA LEU A 97 4.11 -4.35 14.21
C LEU A 97 4.13 -5.83 13.78
N ILE A 98 5.33 -6.42 13.72
CA ILE A 98 5.54 -7.82 13.33
C ILE A 98 4.84 -8.76 14.31
N LYS A 99 5.08 -8.59 15.62
CA LYS A 99 4.51 -9.46 16.67
C LYS A 99 3.03 -9.20 16.95
N GLY A 100 2.52 -8.03 16.59
CA GLY A 100 1.14 -7.61 16.78
C GLY A 100 0.30 -7.82 15.52
N PRO A 101 -0.08 -6.76 14.80
CA PRO A 101 -1.07 -6.84 13.73
C PRO A 101 -0.65 -7.76 12.57
N ILE A 102 0.63 -7.83 12.19
CA ILE A 102 1.08 -8.70 11.09
C ILE A 102 0.93 -10.18 11.44
N LYS A 103 1.29 -10.56 12.67
CA LYS A 103 1.05 -11.90 13.20
C LYS A 103 -0.45 -12.21 13.28
N SER A 104 -1.27 -11.25 13.71
CA SER A 104 -2.73 -11.41 13.78
C SER A 104 -3.36 -11.65 12.41
N VAL A 105 -2.84 -11.04 11.35
CA VAL A 105 -3.28 -11.34 9.97
C VAL A 105 -2.98 -12.79 9.61
N GLY A 106 -1.80 -13.30 9.94
CA GLY A 106 -1.43 -14.70 9.71
C GLY A 106 -2.35 -15.68 10.44
N LEU A 107 -2.66 -15.38 11.69
CA LEU A 107 -3.61 -16.16 12.51
C LEU A 107 -5.02 -16.19 11.92
N GLU A 108 -5.52 -15.06 11.44
CA GLU A 108 -6.86 -14.95 10.85
C GLU A 108 -6.96 -15.68 9.49
N LEU A 109 -5.83 -15.86 8.79
CA LEU A 109 -5.74 -16.51 7.48
C LEU A 109 -5.26 -17.96 7.51
N GLU A 110 -4.90 -18.52 8.66
CA GLU A 110 -4.27 -19.85 8.78
C GLU A 110 -5.07 -20.99 8.12
N ASN A 111 -6.40 -20.89 8.12
CA ASN A 111 -7.31 -21.86 7.51
C ASN A 111 -8.12 -21.29 6.34
N SER A 112 -7.69 -20.16 5.79
CA SER A 112 -8.33 -19.48 4.67
C SER A 112 -7.35 -19.38 3.50
N PRO A 113 -7.78 -19.60 2.24
CA PRO A 113 -6.92 -19.35 1.10
C PRO A 113 -6.49 -17.87 1.10
N ALA A 114 -5.21 -17.61 1.34
CA ALA A 114 -4.71 -16.27 1.61
C ALA A 114 -4.99 -15.26 0.48
N TYR A 115 -5.04 -15.72 -0.78
CA TYR A 115 -5.39 -14.90 -1.95
C TYR A 115 -6.82 -14.34 -1.90
N LEU A 116 -7.75 -14.97 -1.19
CA LEU A 116 -9.14 -14.55 -1.13
C LEU A 116 -9.31 -13.21 -0.43
N HIS A 117 -8.43 -12.92 0.53
CA HIS A 117 -8.45 -11.70 1.33
C HIS A 117 -7.21 -10.81 1.10
N SER A 118 -6.40 -11.08 0.07
CA SER A 118 -5.20 -10.30 -0.22
C SER A 118 -5.48 -8.80 -0.36
N ARG A 119 -6.60 -8.45 -1.00
CA ARG A 119 -7.06 -7.05 -1.14
C ARG A 119 -7.34 -6.35 0.18
N ALA A 120 -7.65 -7.09 1.26
CA ALA A 120 -7.89 -6.49 2.56
C ALA A 120 -6.60 -5.99 3.23
N VAL A 121 -5.45 -6.59 2.88
CA VAL A 121 -4.17 -6.40 3.58
C VAL A 121 -3.07 -5.80 2.71
N THR A 122 -3.26 -5.80 1.39
CA THR A 122 -2.30 -5.29 0.39
C THR A 122 -1.79 -3.89 0.73
N ALA A 123 -2.66 -2.95 1.09
CA ALA A 123 -2.28 -1.58 1.41
C ALA A 123 -1.42 -1.50 2.68
N GLY A 124 -1.71 -2.31 3.70
CA GLY A 124 -0.89 -2.39 4.92
C GLY A 124 0.49 -2.96 4.63
N PHE A 125 0.57 -4.01 3.82
CA PHE A 125 1.84 -4.63 3.48
C PHE A 125 2.71 -3.77 2.56
N GLN A 126 2.14 -3.08 1.58
CA GLN A 126 2.88 -2.13 0.75
C GLN A 126 3.52 -1.03 1.61
N GLU A 127 2.76 -0.42 2.52
CA GLU A 127 3.26 0.62 3.42
C GLU A 127 4.32 0.09 4.40
N TYR A 128 4.13 -1.14 4.92
CA TYR A 128 5.14 -1.80 5.75
C TYR A 128 6.45 -1.99 4.98
N ILE A 129 6.37 -2.47 3.74
CA ILE A 129 7.55 -2.72 2.91
C ILE A 129 8.27 -1.41 2.59
N GLU A 130 7.53 -0.35 2.24
CA GLU A 130 8.07 0.99 2.06
C GLU A 130 8.84 1.47 3.31
N ALA A 131 8.21 1.39 4.49
CA ALA A 131 8.84 1.78 5.74
C ALA A 131 10.08 0.93 6.08
N ARG A 132 9.96 -0.40 5.95
CA ARG A 132 11.00 -1.38 6.32
C ARG A 132 12.21 -1.32 5.39
N THR A 133 11.98 -1.03 4.11
CA THR A 133 13.04 -0.83 3.11
C THR A 133 13.75 0.51 3.30
N LEU A 134 13.01 1.59 3.61
CA LEU A 134 13.61 2.88 3.98
C LEU A 134 14.52 2.74 5.22
N PHE A 135 14.02 2.04 6.25
CA PHE A 135 14.81 1.71 7.44
C PHE A 135 16.09 0.94 7.10
N SER A 136 15.97 -0.11 6.28
CA SER A 136 17.13 -0.93 5.86
C SER A 136 18.19 -0.10 5.12
N LEU A 137 17.76 0.83 4.25
CA LEU A 137 18.66 1.74 3.57
C LEU A 137 19.35 2.71 4.52
N MET A 138 18.66 3.19 5.56
CA MET A 138 19.28 4.05 6.57
C MET A 138 20.29 3.30 7.44
N GLU A 139 19.95 2.09 7.88
CA GLU A 139 20.78 1.27 8.79
C GLU A 139 21.98 0.63 8.08
N THR A 140 21.76 0.02 6.91
CA THR A 140 22.75 -0.84 6.25
C THR A 140 23.15 -0.38 4.86
N LYS A 141 22.53 0.68 4.32
CA LYS A 141 22.70 1.16 2.93
C LYS A 141 22.37 0.09 1.88
N LYS A 142 21.52 -0.88 2.23
CA LYS A 142 21.07 -1.97 1.36
C LYS A 142 19.56 -2.08 1.32
N LEU A 143 19.04 -2.43 0.15
CA LEU A 143 17.64 -2.80 -0.01
C LEU A 143 17.41 -4.17 0.63
N ILE A 144 16.41 -4.25 1.52
CA ILE A 144 15.92 -5.53 2.02
C ILE A 144 15.17 -6.26 0.90
N SER A 145 15.51 -7.53 0.72
CA SER A 145 14.96 -8.41 -0.32
C SER A 145 13.58 -8.98 0.08
N TRP A 146 12.82 -9.45 -0.92
CA TRP A 146 11.54 -10.09 -0.65
C TRP A 146 11.64 -11.33 0.27
N PRO A 147 12.64 -12.24 0.12
CA PRO A 147 12.81 -13.35 1.05
C PRO A 147 13.04 -12.89 2.49
N GLU A 148 13.83 -11.84 2.72
CA GLU A 148 14.07 -11.31 4.08
C GLU A 148 12.78 -10.78 4.70
N ILE A 149 11.95 -10.04 3.94
CA ILE A 149 10.62 -9.60 4.41
C ILE A 149 9.71 -10.79 4.69
N ARG A 150 9.68 -11.79 3.80
CA ARG A 150 8.87 -12.99 3.98
C ARG A 150 9.26 -13.72 5.26
N ASP A 151 10.54 -13.83 5.55
CA ASP A 151 11.03 -14.55 6.72
C ASP A 151 10.68 -13.82 8.03
N GLU A 152 10.54 -12.48 8.02
CA GLU A 152 9.98 -11.71 9.15
C GLU A 152 8.49 -12.03 9.41
N PHE A 153 7.78 -12.56 8.41
CA PHE A 153 6.35 -12.86 8.47
C PHE A 153 6.09 -14.34 8.79
N VAL A 154 7.13 -15.08 9.19
CA VAL A 154 7.04 -16.47 9.66
C VAL A 154 7.04 -16.49 11.18
N PHE A 155 5.97 -17.02 11.76
CA PHE A 155 5.75 -17.03 13.21
C PHE A 155 5.70 -18.46 13.74
N SER A 156 6.41 -18.72 14.84
CA SER A 156 6.27 -19.95 15.62
C SER A 156 5.34 -19.70 16.80
N ILE A 157 4.26 -20.46 16.88
CA ILE A 157 3.26 -20.35 17.95
C ILE A 157 3.32 -21.62 18.81
N PRO A 158 3.55 -21.50 20.12
CA PRO A 158 3.48 -22.65 21.01
C PRO A 158 2.02 -23.14 21.12
N GLU A 159 1.81 -24.45 20.99
CA GLU A 159 0.51 -25.03 21.31
C GLU A 159 0.37 -25.18 22.83
N ALA A 160 -0.78 -24.78 23.38
CA ALA A 160 -0.99 -24.70 24.83
C ALA A 160 -0.93 -26.06 25.55
N GLU A 161 -1.02 -27.16 24.80
CA GLU A 161 -1.18 -28.53 25.35
C GLU A 161 -0.16 -29.54 24.77
N SER A 162 0.83 -29.09 23.99
CA SER A 162 1.88 -29.96 23.43
C SER A 162 3.20 -29.21 23.26
N ASP A 163 4.35 -29.90 23.40
CA ASP A 163 5.69 -29.37 23.06
C ASP A 163 5.85 -29.06 21.54
N LYS A 164 4.79 -29.24 20.75
CA LYS A 164 4.74 -28.92 19.34
C LYS A 164 4.58 -27.42 19.12
N LYS A 165 5.42 -26.88 18.24
CA LYS A 165 5.32 -25.51 17.75
C LYS A 165 4.66 -25.54 16.38
N ARG A 166 3.54 -24.83 16.22
CA ARG A 166 2.91 -24.65 14.92
C ARG A 166 3.46 -23.41 14.23
N THR A 167 3.71 -23.50 12.94
CA THR A 167 4.23 -22.39 12.13
C THR A 167 3.09 -21.71 11.39
N VAL A 168 2.95 -20.41 11.59
CA VAL A 168 1.97 -19.57 10.91
C VAL A 168 2.73 -18.62 9.99
N ILE A 169 2.33 -18.58 8.72
CA ILE A 169 2.98 -17.76 7.70
C ILE A 169 1.98 -16.71 7.22
N THR A 170 2.31 -15.44 7.41
CA THR A 170 1.57 -14.33 6.81
C THR A 170 2.08 -14.14 5.37
N MET A 171 1.27 -14.53 4.38
CA MET A 171 1.68 -14.47 2.98
C MET A 171 1.83 -13.02 2.48
N VAL A 172 3.03 -12.66 2.01
CA VAL A 172 3.31 -11.38 1.33
C VAL A 172 3.42 -11.64 -0.16
N LEU A 173 2.65 -10.90 -0.97
CA LEU A 173 2.68 -11.07 -2.41
C LEU A 173 3.90 -10.36 -3.01
N HIS A 174 4.50 -10.93 -4.05
CA HIS A 174 5.60 -10.28 -4.79
C HIS A 174 5.17 -8.91 -5.33
N LEU A 175 3.91 -8.79 -5.77
CA LEU A 175 3.35 -7.53 -6.26
C LEU A 175 3.30 -6.46 -5.16
N ASP A 176 2.94 -6.82 -3.92
CA ASP A 176 2.93 -5.87 -2.79
C ASP A 176 4.33 -5.33 -2.50
N TYR A 177 5.34 -6.20 -2.58
CA TYR A 177 6.73 -5.78 -2.40
C TYR A 177 7.19 -4.81 -3.48
N MET A 178 6.85 -5.11 -4.73
CA MET A 178 7.19 -4.25 -5.85
C MET A 178 6.47 -2.91 -5.81
N LEU A 179 5.22 -2.88 -5.34
CA LEU A 179 4.46 -1.63 -5.18
C LEU A 179 4.99 -0.79 -4.01
N GLY A 180 5.32 -1.43 -2.87
CA GLY A 180 5.96 -0.75 -1.74
C GLY A 180 7.33 -0.16 -2.11
N LEU A 181 8.13 -0.87 -2.91
CA LEU A 181 9.39 -0.32 -3.45
C LEU A 181 9.17 0.83 -4.43
N ALA A 182 8.05 0.84 -5.16
CA ALA A 182 7.76 1.95 -6.07
C ALA A 182 7.43 3.21 -5.26
N ASP A 183 6.70 3.08 -4.15
CA ASP A 183 6.38 4.20 -3.25
C ASP A 183 7.61 4.70 -2.47
N LEU A 184 8.50 3.79 -2.05
CA LEU A 184 9.81 4.12 -1.46
C LEU A 184 10.61 5.14 -2.31
N THR A 185 10.49 5.09 -3.64
CA THR A 185 11.20 6.05 -4.51
C THR A 185 10.81 7.50 -4.22
N GLY A 186 9.56 7.73 -3.80
CA GLY A 186 9.06 9.01 -3.36
C GLY A 186 9.70 9.45 -2.04
N GLU A 187 9.85 8.54 -1.08
CA GLU A 187 10.50 8.84 0.21
C GLU A 187 12.00 9.10 0.05
N LEU A 188 12.70 8.33 -0.77
CA LEU A 188 14.11 8.57 -1.07
C LEU A 188 14.31 9.92 -1.77
N MET A 189 13.40 10.30 -2.65
CA MET A 189 13.44 11.61 -3.30
C MET A 189 13.22 12.75 -2.31
N ARG A 190 12.24 12.64 -1.40
CA ARG A 190 12.04 13.63 -0.33
C ARG A 190 13.28 13.74 0.56
N ARG A 191 13.87 12.60 0.94
CA ARG A 191 15.08 12.55 1.77
C ARG A 191 16.27 13.21 1.08
N ALA A 192 16.48 12.92 -0.21
CA ALA A 192 17.57 13.49 -0.99
C ALA A 192 17.46 15.01 -1.14
N ILE A 193 16.25 15.54 -1.30
CA ILE A 193 16.01 16.99 -1.35
C ILE A 193 16.27 17.63 0.03
N ASN A 194 15.81 16.99 1.11
CA ASN A 194 16.04 17.47 2.47
C ASN A 194 17.53 17.42 2.88
N SER A 195 18.29 16.44 2.39
CA SER A 195 19.72 16.30 2.72
C SER A 195 20.58 17.39 2.08
N ILE A 196 20.18 17.91 0.90
CA ILE A 196 20.85 19.04 0.23
C ILE A 196 20.80 20.29 1.11
N SER A 197 19.66 20.58 1.73
CA SER A 197 19.51 21.72 2.63
C SER A 197 20.45 21.67 3.85
N ASN A 198 20.85 20.46 4.26
CA ASN A 198 21.73 20.23 5.40
C ASN A 198 23.21 20.07 4.99
N GLY A 199 23.53 20.12 3.70
CA GLY A 199 24.90 19.95 3.19
C GLY A 199 25.39 18.49 3.15
N ASP A 200 24.52 17.49 3.38
CA ASP A 200 24.89 16.08 3.25
C ASP A 200 24.79 15.62 1.79
N SER A 201 25.94 15.72 1.11
CA SER A 201 26.09 15.32 -0.28
C SER A 201 26.05 13.81 -0.46
N LYS A 202 26.63 13.03 0.46
CA LYS A 202 26.79 11.58 0.31
C LYS A 202 25.45 10.87 0.32
N GLU A 203 24.55 11.26 1.23
CA GLU A 203 23.22 10.67 1.30
C GLU A 203 22.39 10.98 0.05
N CYS A 204 22.52 12.20 -0.49
CA CYS A 204 21.85 12.60 -1.73
C CYS A 204 22.27 11.73 -2.91
N PHE A 205 23.59 11.52 -3.08
CA PHE A 205 24.13 10.64 -4.13
C PHE A 205 23.68 9.19 -3.96
N HIS A 206 23.68 8.67 -2.73
CA HIS A 206 23.23 7.31 -2.44
C HIS A 206 21.75 7.12 -2.79
N ALA A 207 20.88 8.02 -2.32
CA ALA A 207 19.46 8.00 -2.63
C ALA A 207 19.21 8.08 -4.14
N CYS A 208 19.93 8.96 -4.86
CA CYS A 208 19.88 9.05 -6.31
C CYS A 208 20.19 7.72 -6.99
N GLN A 209 21.30 7.08 -6.59
CA GLN A 209 21.71 5.81 -7.18
C GLN A 209 20.69 4.70 -6.92
N VAL A 210 20.12 4.65 -5.72
CA VAL A 210 19.08 3.66 -5.38
C VAL A 210 17.83 3.88 -6.23
N VAL A 211 17.33 5.11 -6.35
CA VAL A 211 16.14 5.43 -7.16
C VAL A 211 16.37 5.11 -8.64
N ARG A 212 17.57 5.41 -9.18
CA ARG A 212 17.96 5.02 -10.55
C ARG A 212 17.97 3.51 -10.74
N ASN A 213 18.59 2.77 -9.83
CA ASN A 213 18.67 1.31 -9.89
C ASN A 213 17.27 0.66 -9.84
N LEU A 214 16.38 1.17 -8.97
CA LEU A 214 15.00 0.73 -8.89
C LEU A 214 14.27 0.97 -10.23
N TYR A 215 14.38 2.18 -10.78
CA TYR A 215 13.77 2.50 -12.07
C TYR A 215 14.28 1.61 -13.20
N THR A 216 15.60 1.42 -13.31
CA THR A 216 16.19 0.50 -14.30
C THR A 216 15.70 -0.93 -14.11
N GLY A 217 15.59 -1.39 -12.86
CA GLY A 217 15.03 -2.70 -12.54
C GLY A 217 13.58 -2.84 -13.03
N TYR A 218 12.74 -1.82 -12.81
CA TYR A 218 11.36 -1.84 -13.27
C TYR A 218 11.20 -1.77 -14.79
N LEU A 219 12.11 -1.11 -15.52
CA LEU A 219 12.06 -1.08 -16.99
C LEU A 219 12.22 -2.47 -17.61
N GLY A 220 12.89 -3.40 -16.92
CA GLY A 220 13.03 -4.80 -17.36
C GLY A 220 11.76 -5.64 -17.17
N LEU A 221 10.70 -5.08 -16.58
CA LEU A 221 9.51 -5.81 -16.17
C LEU A 221 8.35 -5.54 -17.12
N PHE A 222 7.93 -6.57 -17.85
CA PHE A 222 6.82 -6.49 -18.81
C PHE A 222 5.62 -7.29 -18.31
N GLY A 223 4.41 -6.72 -18.43
CA GLY A 223 3.15 -7.44 -18.17
C GLY A 223 2.77 -7.67 -16.69
N ILE A 224 3.45 -7.03 -15.72
CA ILE A 224 3.30 -7.32 -14.28
C ILE A 224 2.05 -6.70 -13.63
N GLY A 225 1.28 -5.89 -14.37
CA GLY A 225 -0.04 -5.40 -13.96
C GLY A 225 -0.20 -3.89 -14.13
N LYS A 226 -1.47 -3.46 -14.23
CA LYS A 226 -1.82 -2.04 -14.49
C LYS A 226 -1.36 -1.10 -13.38
N GLU A 227 -1.39 -1.56 -12.13
CA GLU A 227 -1.06 -0.75 -10.97
C GLU A 227 0.43 -0.39 -10.94
N LEU A 228 1.30 -1.39 -11.11
CA LEU A 228 2.74 -1.16 -11.19
C LEU A 228 3.09 -0.29 -12.39
N ALA A 229 2.47 -0.52 -13.55
CA ALA A 229 2.66 0.31 -14.73
C ALA A 229 2.33 1.79 -14.48
N ARG A 230 1.27 2.10 -13.72
CA ARG A 230 0.94 3.48 -13.33
C ARG A 230 2.00 4.10 -12.43
N LYS A 231 2.53 3.33 -11.47
CA LYS A 231 3.60 3.80 -10.57
C LYS A 231 4.88 4.16 -11.31
N MET A 232 5.14 3.58 -12.48
CA MET A 232 6.36 3.86 -13.26
C MET A 232 6.50 5.31 -13.70
N ASN A 233 5.38 5.98 -14.02
CA ASN A 233 5.40 7.40 -14.36
C ASN A 233 5.87 8.24 -13.16
N THR A 234 5.36 7.92 -11.96
CA THR A 234 5.80 8.56 -10.72
C THR A 234 7.25 8.23 -10.40
N THR A 235 7.67 6.97 -10.53
CA THR A 235 9.07 6.57 -10.32
C THR A 235 10.03 7.31 -11.26
N ARG A 236 9.67 7.46 -12.55
CA ARG A 236 10.45 8.24 -13.52
C ARG A 236 10.54 9.72 -13.11
N SER A 237 9.43 10.31 -12.66
CA SER A 237 9.44 11.69 -12.14
C SER A 237 10.34 11.83 -10.91
N ASN A 238 10.32 10.84 -10.01
CA ASN A 238 11.16 10.82 -8.82
C ASN A 238 12.65 10.74 -9.19
N VAL A 239 13.03 9.90 -10.18
CA VAL A 239 14.41 9.86 -10.72
C VAL A 239 14.83 11.26 -11.20
N ALA A 240 14.04 11.89 -12.07
CA ALA A 240 14.38 13.20 -12.64
C ALA A 240 14.57 14.28 -11.57
N LYS A 241 13.73 14.28 -10.53
CA LYS A 241 13.85 15.21 -9.40
C LYS A 241 15.14 15.00 -8.63
N VAL A 242 15.48 13.75 -8.29
CA VAL A 242 16.71 13.47 -7.52
C VAL A 242 17.97 13.72 -8.35
N GLU A 243 17.98 13.36 -9.64
CA GLU A 243 19.09 13.66 -10.54
C GLU A 243 19.29 15.16 -10.70
N SER A 244 18.22 15.93 -10.83
CA SER A 244 18.29 17.41 -10.88
C SER A 244 18.88 17.99 -9.59
N ALA A 245 18.50 17.41 -8.45
CA ALA A 245 18.98 17.83 -7.13
C ALA A 245 20.49 17.55 -6.99
N VAL A 246 20.94 16.36 -7.39
CA VAL A 246 22.37 15.99 -7.43
C VAL A 246 23.17 16.84 -8.41
N TYR A 247 22.64 17.08 -9.60
CA TYR A 247 23.27 17.95 -10.60
C TYR A 247 23.49 19.36 -10.06
N ALA A 248 22.46 19.95 -9.45
CA ALA A 248 22.54 21.27 -8.85
C ALA A 248 23.60 21.33 -7.74
N LEU A 249 23.70 20.28 -6.91
CA LEU A 249 24.71 20.17 -5.87
C LEU A 249 26.13 20.13 -6.45
N GLN A 250 26.35 19.33 -7.50
CA GLN A 250 27.66 19.16 -8.13
C GLN A 250 28.15 20.42 -8.84
N VAL A 251 27.28 21.10 -9.58
CA VAL A 251 27.65 22.32 -10.33
C VAL A 251 27.93 23.49 -9.40
N ARG A 252 27.26 23.56 -8.25
CA ARG A 252 27.33 24.70 -7.32
C ARG A 252 28.34 24.51 -6.18
N GLY A 253 29.05 23.38 -6.12
CA GLY A 253 30.07 23.16 -5.08
C GLY A 253 29.53 23.12 -3.65
N GLY A 254 28.24 22.84 -3.45
CA GLY A 254 27.61 22.77 -2.12
C GLY A 254 26.95 24.06 -1.60
N GLU A 255 26.96 25.15 -2.36
CA GLU A 255 26.23 26.37 -2.00
C GLU A 255 24.73 26.23 -2.35
N THR A 256 23.84 26.22 -1.34
CA THR A 256 22.38 26.09 -1.49
C THR A 256 21.72 27.41 -1.91
N PRO A 257 20.93 27.47 -3.00
CA PRO A 257 20.04 28.61 -3.23
C PRO A 257 18.60 28.28 -2.85
N MET A 258 17.94 29.26 -2.21
CA MET A 258 16.50 29.27 -1.90
C MET A 258 15.56 29.15 -3.12
N LEU A 259 16.10 29.12 -4.35
CA LEU A 259 15.32 29.14 -5.61
C LEU A 259 14.89 27.76 -6.13
N LEU A 260 15.39 26.64 -5.59
CA LEU A 260 14.98 25.28 -6.01
C LEU A 260 13.54 24.90 -5.60
N LEU A 261 12.86 25.76 -4.83
CA LEU A 261 11.42 25.68 -4.58
C LEU A 261 10.56 26.15 -5.75
N GLN A 262 11.15 26.69 -6.82
CA GLN A 262 10.43 26.98 -8.05
C GLN A 262 10.39 25.73 -8.93
N ILE A 263 9.22 25.11 -8.91
CA ILE A 263 8.71 24.05 -9.79
C ILE A 263 9.30 24.21 -11.20
N PRO A 264 9.83 23.14 -11.84
CA PRO A 264 10.28 23.24 -13.23
C PRO A 264 9.10 23.72 -14.09
N PRO A 265 9.32 24.55 -15.13
CA PRO A 265 8.24 24.99 -15.99
C PRO A 265 7.53 23.74 -16.53
N HIS A 266 6.22 23.68 -16.31
CA HIS A 266 5.36 22.65 -16.87
C HIS A 266 5.61 22.62 -18.38
N GLU A 267 6.24 21.57 -18.89
CA GLU A 267 6.26 21.33 -20.34
C GLU A 267 4.81 21.18 -20.78
N SER A 268 4.32 22.19 -21.49
CA SER A 268 2.93 22.37 -21.89
C SER A 268 2.58 21.51 -23.11
N TRP A 269 2.82 20.20 -23.04
CA TRP A 269 2.54 19.28 -24.16
C TRP A 269 1.78 18.01 -23.80
N GLU A 270 1.19 17.93 -22.61
CA GLU A 270 0.19 16.91 -22.32
C GLU A 270 -1.18 17.58 -22.12
N ASP A 271 -2.01 17.47 -23.16
CA ASP A 271 -3.42 17.81 -23.13
C ASP A 271 -4.09 17.15 -21.91
N VAL A 272 -4.49 17.98 -20.97
CA VAL A 272 -5.27 17.57 -19.80
C VAL A 272 -6.70 17.27 -20.28
N HIS A 273 -6.95 16.02 -20.66
CA HIS A 273 -8.31 15.48 -20.57
C HIS A 273 -8.65 15.33 -19.08
N SER A 274 -9.25 16.40 -18.55
CA SER A 274 -9.89 16.45 -17.25
C SER A 274 -11.15 15.58 -17.26
N ASP A 275 -11.00 14.30 -16.94
CA ASP A 275 -12.13 13.47 -16.50
C ASP A 275 -12.46 13.85 -15.05
N ASP A 276 -13.28 14.89 -14.93
CA ASP A 276 -13.99 15.31 -13.72
C ASP A 276 -15.06 14.26 -13.38
N GLU A 277 -14.65 13.18 -12.70
CA GLU A 277 -15.60 12.29 -12.02
C GLU A 277 -16.00 12.92 -10.69
N GLY A 278 -16.98 13.82 -10.78
CA GLY A 278 -17.70 14.38 -9.65
C GLY A 278 -18.32 13.31 -8.77
N TYR A 279 -18.21 13.53 -7.46
CA TYR A 279 -18.92 12.82 -6.41
C TYR A 279 -20.44 12.79 -6.68
N TYR A 280 -20.99 11.59 -6.86
CA TYR A 280 -22.32 11.18 -6.40
C TYR A 280 -22.31 9.69 -6.05
#